data_AF-A0A7S3JD68-F1
#
_entry.id   AF-A0A7S3JD68-F1
#
_cell.length_a   1.000
_cell.length_b   1.000
_cell.length_c   1.000
_cell.angle_alpha   90.00
_cell.angle_beta   90.00
_cell.angle_gamma   90.00
#
_symmetry.space_group_name_H-M   'P 1'
#
loop_
_entity.id
_entity.type
_entity.pdbx_description
1 polymer ?
#
loop_
_entity_poly.entity_id
_entity_poly.type
_entity_poly.pdbx_seq_one_letter_code
_entity_poly.pdbx_strand_id
1 'polypeptide(L)'
;SMPVFAGVFPTNIYLYRGKVYEWCGCGHAQTHPWCDGQCKWLVTRLRPVRFNVSESGYYKMCNCKLSANAPFCSGTHKTLLKATHRMHRGFWGLWGTSSLFLTFG
;
A
#
# COMPACT_ATOMS: atom_id res chain seq x y z
N SER A 1 12.02 -4.63 9.89
CA SER A 1 10.78 -5.41 10.04
C SER A 1 9.93 -5.20 8.81
N MET A 2 9.14 -6.21 8.43
CA MET A 2 8.24 -6.11 7.27
C MET A 2 7.02 -5.26 7.67
N PRO A 3 6.63 -4.25 6.87
CA PRO A 3 5.43 -3.47 7.14
C PRO A 3 4.18 -4.30 6.88
N VAL A 4 3.12 -4.02 7.63
CA VAL A 4 1.80 -4.59 7.32
C VAL A 4 1.14 -3.81 6.21
N PHE A 5 0.42 -4.54 5.37
CA PHE A 5 -0.31 -3.97 4.27
C PHE A 5 -1.59 -3.30 4.76
N ALA A 6 -1.66 -1.97 4.68
CA ALA A 6 -2.85 -1.21 5.07
C ALA A 6 -3.89 -1.10 3.95
N GLY A 7 -3.44 -1.10 2.69
CA GLY A 7 -4.32 -1.01 1.54
C GLY A 7 -3.56 -0.98 0.22
N VAL A 8 -4.25 -1.38 -0.86
CA VAL A 8 -3.66 -1.47 -2.20
C VAL A 8 -3.57 -0.11 -2.87
N PHE A 9 -4.63 0.68 -2.76
CA PHE A 9 -4.74 1.94 -3.48
C PHE A 9 -4.22 3.10 -2.63
N PRO A 10 -3.54 4.08 -3.26
CA PRO A 10 -3.12 5.29 -2.57
C PRO A 10 -4.33 6.17 -2.21
N THR A 11 -4.25 6.90 -1.10
CA THR A 11 -5.24 7.91 -0.72
C THR A 11 -4.81 9.27 -1.25
N ASN A 12 -5.70 9.97 -1.97
CA ASN A 12 -5.48 11.37 -2.33
C ASN A 12 -5.89 12.25 -1.15
N ILE A 13 -4.98 13.09 -0.66
CA ILE A 13 -5.24 14.01 0.46
C ILE A 13 -4.68 15.38 0.12
N TYR A 14 -5.43 16.42 0.50
CA TYR A 14 -4.94 17.79 0.43
C TYR A 14 -3.98 18.08 1.59
N LEU A 15 -2.77 18.52 1.27
CA LEU A 15 -1.75 18.89 2.23
C LEU A 15 -1.54 20.41 2.21
N TYR A 16 -1.38 20.99 3.39
CA TYR A 16 -1.07 22.41 3.54
C TYR A 16 0.44 22.61 3.66
N ARG A 17 0.93 23.64 2.97
CA ARG A 17 2.32 24.10 3.09
C ARG A 17 2.65 24.43 4.55
N GLY A 18 3.84 24.03 4.98
CA GLY A 18 4.35 24.36 6.33
C GLY A 18 3.73 23.55 7.48
N LYS A 19 2.70 22.73 7.22
CA LYS A 19 2.17 21.78 8.21
C LYS A 19 3.05 20.54 8.25
N VAL A 20 3.42 20.10 9.45
CA VAL A 20 4.14 18.86 9.68
C VAL A 20 3.15 17.72 9.76
N TYR A 21 3.40 16.68 8.96
CA TYR A 21 2.59 15.49 8.89
C TYR A 21 3.41 14.26 9.29
N GLU A 22 2.74 13.26 9.86
CA GLU A 22 3.38 12.01 10.28
C GLU A 22 2.73 10.84 9.54
N TRP A 23 3.45 10.31 8.56
CA TRP A 23 2.98 9.17 7.77
C TRP A 23 3.33 7.85 8.47
N CYS A 24 2.36 6.93 8.54
CA CYS A 24 2.55 5.62 9.14
C CYS A 24 3.41 4.72 8.24
N GLY A 25 4.60 4.34 8.72
CA GLY A 25 5.48 3.36 8.05
C GLY A 25 5.24 1.90 8.44
N CYS A 26 4.58 1.62 9.57
CA CYS A 26 4.39 0.25 10.05
C CYS A 26 3.16 -0.47 9.46
N GLY A 27 2.16 0.28 8.99
CA GLY A 27 0.92 -0.29 8.45
C GLY A 27 -0.13 -0.66 9.50
N HIS A 28 0.14 -0.51 10.79
CA HIS A 28 -0.77 -0.87 11.89
C HIS A 28 -1.60 0.28 12.47
N ALA A 29 -1.47 1.50 11.93
CA ALA A 29 -2.35 2.59 12.34
C ALA A 29 -3.83 2.23 12.04
N GLN A 30 -4.77 2.88 12.71
CA GLN A 30 -6.19 2.77 12.34
C GLN A 30 -6.61 3.95 11.45
N THR A 31 -5.92 5.10 11.57
CA THR A 31 -6.18 6.32 10.81
C THR A 31 -5.27 6.48 9.58
N HIS A 32 -5.11 5.41 8.79
CA HIS A 32 -4.28 5.50 7.58
C HIS A 32 -4.74 6.65 6.66
N PRO A 33 -3.81 7.44 6.11
CA PRO A 33 -2.36 7.19 6.01
C PRO A 33 -1.52 7.70 7.20
N TRP A 34 -2.15 8.27 8.22
CA TRP A 34 -1.50 8.90 9.36
C TRP A 34 -1.06 7.90 10.42
N CYS A 35 -0.16 8.34 11.31
CA CYS A 35 0.35 7.54 12.41
C CYS A 35 -0.42 7.80 13.71
N ASP A 36 -0.97 6.75 14.32
CA ASP A 36 -1.61 6.80 15.65
C ASP A 36 -0.68 6.40 16.80
N GLY A 37 0.61 6.20 16.53
CA GLY A 37 1.57 5.76 17.54
C GLY A 37 1.48 4.27 17.92
N GLN A 38 0.61 3.47 17.28
CA GLN A 38 0.53 2.01 17.44
C GLN A 38 1.90 1.31 17.34
N CYS A 39 2.81 1.83 16.50
CA CYS A 39 4.19 1.35 16.37
C CYS A 39 5.03 1.38 17.66
N LYS A 40 4.59 2.10 18.71
CA LYS A 40 5.26 2.10 20.02
C LYS A 40 4.93 0.85 20.83
N TRP A 41 3.71 0.35 20.68
CA TRP A 41 3.18 -0.81 21.41
C TRP A 41 3.44 -2.14 20.69
N LEU A 42 3.65 -2.08 19.37
CA LEU A 42 4.04 -3.23 18.55
C LEU A 42 5.56 -3.44 18.52
N VAL A 43 5.99 -4.70 18.45
CA VAL A 43 7.40 -5.10 18.30
C VAL A 43 7.87 -4.88 16.85
N THR A 44 7.88 -3.63 16.40
CA THR A 44 8.34 -3.24 15.07
C THR A 44 9.43 -2.17 15.12
N ARG A 45 10.44 -2.31 14.26
CA ARG A 45 11.48 -1.30 14.06
C ARG A 45 11.04 -0.16 13.15
N LEU A 46 9.84 -0.26 12.57
CA LEU A 46 9.29 0.75 11.66
C LEU A 46 8.79 1.95 12.48
N ARG A 47 9.23 3.14 12.09
CA ARG A 47 8.86 4.42 12.71
C ARG A 47 8.10 5.30 11.71
N PRO A 48 7.25 6.22 12.20
CA PRO A 48 6.57 7.16 11.32
C PRO A 48 7.56 8.10 10.65
N VAL A 49 7.25 8.47 9.41
CA VAL A 49 8.05 9.44 8.64
C VAL A 49 7.41 10.81 8.82
N ARG A 50 8.15 11.71 9.47
CA ARG A 50 7.75 13.12 9.64
C ARG A 50 8.20 13.89 8.40
N PHE A 51 7.29 14.61 7.77
CA PHE A 51 7.58 15.39 6.58
C PHE A 51 6.72 16.65 6.53
N ASN A 52 7.13 17.59 5.70
CA ASN A 52 6.40 18.80 5.36
C ASN A 52 6.33 18.92 3.84
N VAL A 53 5.48 19.82 3.36
CA VAL A 53 5.32 20.08 1.93
C VAL A 53 5.64 21.55 1.65
N SER A 54 6.36 21.80 0.55
CA SER A 54 6.72 23.14 0.09
C SER A 54 5.52 23.91 -0.45
N GLU A 55 4.59 23.22 -1.09
CA GLU A 55 3.40 23.75 -1.75
C GLU A 55 2.14 23.06 -1.23
N SER A 56 1.04 23.81 -1.12
CA SER A 56 -0.26 23.24 -0.75
C SER A 56 -0.95 22.63 -1.97
N GLY A 57 -1.41 21.39 -1.86
CA GLY A 57 -2.01 20.70 -2.99
C GLY A 57 -2.48 19.29 -2.66
N TYR A 58 -2.99 18.59 -3.67
CA TYR A 58 -3.40 17.18 -3.54
C TYR A 58 -2.21 16.25 -3.80
N TYR A 59 -1.91 15.40 -2.83
CA TYR A 59 -0.84 14.41 -2.91
C TYR A 59 -1.38 12.99 -2.75
N LYS A 60 -0.72 12.05 -3.43
CA LYS A 60 -1.05 10.62 -3.35
C LYS A 60 -0.24 9.96 -2.25
N MET A 61 -0.88 9.65 -1.13
CA MET A 61 -0.24 8.97 -0.01
C MET A 61 -0.17 7.46 -0.21
N CYS A 62 0.95 6.87 0.20
CA CYS A 62 1.16 5.43 0.12
C CYS A 62 0.42 4.68 1.26
N ASN A 63 -0.43 3.72 0.87
CA ASN A 63 -1.06 2.76 1.79
C ASN A 63 -0.44 1.37 1.73
N CYS A 64 0.20 0.98 0.63
CA CYS A 64 0.83 -0.34 0.51
C CYS A 64 2.10 -0.51 1.36
N LYS A 65 2.66 0.60 1.88
CA LYS A 65 3.88 0.68 2.72
C LYS A 65 5.16 0.12 2.08
N LEU A 66 5.11 -0.17 0.78
CA LEU A 66 6.20 -0.68 -0.04
C LEU A 66 6.64 0.35 -1.11
N SER A 67 6.39 1.63 -0.87
CA SER A 67 6.80 2.68 -1.82
C SER A 67 8.28 2.99 -1.66
N ALA A 68 9.01 3.11 -2.78
CA ALA A 68 10.39 3.58 -2.77
C ALA A 68 10.51 5.07 -2.37
N ASN A 69 9.49 5.87 -2.70
CA ASN A 69 9.42 7.31 -2.40
C ASN A 69 8.46 7.60 -1.24
N ALA A 70 8.49 6.79 -0.18
CA ALA A 70 7.67 7.03 1.02
C ALA A 70 7.95 8.46 1.56
N PRO A 71 6.92 9.25 1.92
CA PRO A 71 5.51 8.88 2.17
C PRO A 71 4.59 8.84 0.93
N PHE A 72 5.07 9.30 -0.22
CA PHE A 72 4.29 9.39 -1.45
C PHE A 72 4.20 8.05 -2.18
N CYS A 73 3.20 7.92 -3.05
CA CYS A 73 3.00 6.73 -3.86
C CYS A 73 3.94 6.70 -5.08
N SER A 74 4.83 5.70 -5.15
CA SER A 74 5.70 5.43 -6.31
C SER A 74 5.09 4.44 -7.33
N GLY A 75 3.84 4.01 -7.13
CA GLY A 75 3.18 3.05 -8.02
C GLY A 75 3.53 1.58 -7.77
N THR A 76 4.37 1.27 -6.78
CA THR A 76 4.76 -0.12 -6.43
C THR A 76 3.58 -1.04 -6.15
N HIS A 77 2.48 -0.51 -5.64
CA HIS A 77 1.23 -1.25 -5.44
C HIS A 77 0.67 -1.89 -6.73
N LYS A 78 0.89 -1.28 -7.89
CA LYS A 78 0.47 -1.85 -9.19
C LYS A 78 1.28 -3.09 -9.54
N THR A 79 2.57 -3.09 -9.23
CA THR A 79 3.44 -4.24 -9.46
C THR A 79 3.04 -5.40 -8.56
N LEU A 80 2.71 -5.12 -7.29
CA LEU A 80 2.18 -6.10 -6.35
C LEU A 80 0.89 -6.75 -6.89
N LEU A 81 -0.08 -5.94 -7.32
CA LEU A 81 -1.31 -6.43 -7.96
C LEU A 81 -1.06 -7.26 -9.22
N LYS A 82 -0.15 -6.81 -10.10
CA LYS A 82 0.19 -7.57 -11.31
C LYS A 82 0.86 -8.91 -11.00
N ALA A 83 1.63 -8.99 -9.92
CA ALA A 83 2.27 -10.22 -9.48
C ALA A 83 1.23 -11.22 -8.95
N THR A 84 0.30 -10.77 -8.10
CA THR A 84 -0.78 -11.63 -7.60
C THR A 84 -1.67 -12.14 -8.74
N HIS A 85 -2.09 -11.27 -9.65
CA HIS A 85 -2.86 -11.67 -10.83
C HIS A 85 -2.10 -12.63 -11.76
N ARG A 86 -0.77 -12.54 -11.84
CA ARG A 86 0.04 -13.48 -12.63
C ARG A 86 0.11 -14.85 -11.97
N MET A 87 0.30 -14.91 -10.65
CA MET A 87 0.32 -16.17 -9.91
C MET A 87 -1.02 -16.92 -9.99
N HIS A 88 -2.15 -16.21 -9.89
CA HIS A 88 -3.47 -16.85 -10.00
C HIS A 88 -3.88 -17.20 -11.44
N ARG A 89 -3.18 -16.67 -12.46
CA ARG A 89 -3.48 -16.95 -13.87
C ARG A 89 -3.23 -18.42 -14.25
N GLY A 90 -2.23 -19.06 -13.65
CA GLY A 90 -1.95 -20.49 -13.87
C GLY A 90 -3.04 -21.38 -13.27
N PHE A 91 -3.45 -21.10 -12.02
CA PHE A 91 -4.48 -21.87 -11.33
C PHE A 91 -5.85 -21.77 -12.04
N TRP A 92 -6.29 -20.56 -12.40
CA TRP A 92 -7.57 -20.35 -13.10
C TRP A 92 -7.51 -20.67 -14.60
N GLY A 93 -6.36 -20.55 -15.25
CA GLY A 93 -6.18 -20.92 -16.65
C GLY A 93 -6.20 -22.43 -16.87
N LEU A 94 -5.58 -23.20 -15.97
CA LEU A 94 -5.58 -24.67 -16.05
C LEU A 94 -6.97 -25.23 -15.70
N TRP A 95 -7.59 -24.79 -14.61
CA TRP A 95 -8.94 -25.26 -14.25
C TRP A 95 -10.01 -24.81 -15.24
N GLY A 96 -9.94 -23.57 -15.75
CA GLY A 96 -10.90 -23.07 -16.73
C GLY A 96 -10.85 -23.83 -18.06
N THR A 97 -9.66 -24.21 -18.53
CA THR A 97 -9.50 -25.04 -19.73
C THR A 97 -9.90 -26.49 -19.48
N SER A 98 -9.47 -27.12 -18.36
CA SER A 98 -9.87 -28.48 -18.00
C SER A 98 -11.39 -28.64 -17.84
N SER A 99 -12.06 -27.64 -17.24
CA SER A 99 -13.53 -27.65 -17.11
C SER A 99 -14.21 -27.58 -18.48
N LEU A 100 -13.70 -26.73 -19.38
CA LEU A 100 -14.25 -26.56 -20.72
C LEU A 100 -14.12 -27.84 -21.57
N PHE A 101 -12.99 -28.55 -21.45
CA PHE A 101 -12.76 -29.82 -22.16
C PHE A 101 -13.59 -30.98 -21.60
N LEU A 102 -13.91 -31.00 -20.30
CA LEU A 102 -14.70 -32.07 -19.68
C LEU A 102 -16.22 -31.91 -19.88
N THR A 103 -16.71 -30.69 -20.11
CA THR A 103 -18.15 -30.44 -20.30
C THR A 103 -18.60 -30.46 -21.76
N PHE A 104 -17.68 -30.27 -22.71
CA PHE A 104 -17.98 -30.18 -24.15
C PHE A 104 -17.15 -31.13 -25.02
N GLY A 105 -16.36 -32.02 -24.41
CA GLY A 105 -15.56 -33.05 -25.09
C GLY A 105 -16.17 -34.43 -25.00
#